data_AF-A0A1D7QN40-F1
#
_entry.id   AF-A0A1D7QN40-F1
#
_cell.length_a   1.000
_cell.length_b   1.000
_cell.length_c   1.000
_cell.angle_alpha   90.00
_cell.angle_beta   90.00
_cell.angle_gamma   90.00
#
_symmetry.space_group_name_H-M   'P 1'
#
loop_
_entity.id
_entity.type
_entity.pdbx_description
1 polymer ?
#
loop_
_entity_poly.entity_id
_entity_poly.type
_entity_poly.pdbx_seq_one_letter_code
_entity_poly.pdbx_strand_id
1 'polypeptide(L)'
;MKVKDINELGAYLEHLGLADAAIMENLQTLKEGEGFIGRVAARHGEDRLSCRYQISRDSDSNLYRLDGYNAALLRVDIPHGVLDGISSMNLEARLKEVDVYRDWQDVFDRHSSIAQICMELTLLSKSTDEEARELGNLLSLKYLADTPVEKLVEINIDRHHYEKEIFIPLMGNDHDTGILQAYNLLCGRGIMKLKDISEDHPPEAYWLVLENGYLQSLPEFDIVGQLMRLPFNTGLDREVVQDMFLQLVNGDQITVDLSMAGQRRQGIIEVDARQGMIVLCNQQGERILTSAMIRRELPNLNNREKPNGAIKNNAPIKKKKGPSL
;
A
#
# COMPACT_ATOMS: atom_id res chain seq x y z
N MET A 1 3.24 19.37 11.99
CA MET A 1 4.48 19.24 12.80
C MET A 1 5.24 20.57 12.90
N LYS A 2 5.82 20.89 14.07
CA LYS A 2 6.76 22.02 14.26
C LYS A 2 7.97 21.57 15.08
N VAL A 3 9.19 21.82 14.59
CA VAL A 3 10.44 21.42 15.28
C VAL A 3 11.52 22.50 15.18
N LYS A 4 12.44 22.52 16.16
CA LYS A 4 13.58 23.45 16.18
C LYS A 4 14.81 22.90 15.45
N ASP A 5 15.02 21.59 15.54
CA ASP A 5 16.20 20.93 14.99
C ASP A 5 15.88 20.37 13.60
N ILE A 6 16.77 20.67 12.64
CA ILE A 6 16.67 20.12 11.29
C ILE A 6 16.88 18.60 11.27
N ASN A 7 17.66 18.06 12.21
CA ASN A 7 17.88 16.62 12.33
C ASN A 7 16.61 15.90 12.80
N GLU A 8 15.85 16.52 13.71
CA GLU A 8 14.55 16.01 14.15
C GLU A 8 13.54 16.00 12.99
N LEU A 9 13.52 17.07 12.19
CA LEU A 9 12.72 17.10 10.95
C LEU A 9 13.16 16.00 9.98
N GLY A 10 14.46 15.82 9.81
CA GLY A 10 15.05 14.78 8.95
C GLY A 10 14.60 13.38 9.35
N ALA A 11 14.81 13.02 10.62
CA ALA A 11 14.40 11.73 11.16
C ALA A 11 12.89 11.49 11.02
N TYR A 12 12.08 12.54 11.19
CA TYR A 12 10.64 12.43 10.99
C TYR A 12 10.25 12.25 9.51
N LEU A 13 10.91 12.95 8.58
CA LEU A 13 10.72 12.71 7.14
C LEU A 13 11.14 11.28 6.76
N GLU A 14 12.25 10.77 7.30
CA GLU A 14 12.69 9.38 7.11
C GLU A 14 11.65 8.39 7.63
N HIS A 15 11.11 8.63 8.83
CA HIS A 15 10.04 7.81 9.41
C HIS A 15 8.80 7.75 8.50
N LEU A 16 8.42 8.87 7.89
CA LEU A 16 7.31 8.93 6.94
C LEU A 16 7.64 8.32 5.57
N GLY A 17 8.92 8.07 5.27
CA GLY A 17 9.43 7.69 3.95
C GLY A 17 9.61 8.86 2.98
N LEU A 18 9.49 10.11 3.45
CA LEU A 18 9.58 11.35 2.67
C LEU A 18 11.00 11.90 2.53
N ALA A 19 12.02 11.21 3.04
CA ALA A 19 13.40 11.66 2.94
C ALA A 19 14.18 10.87 1.87
N ASP A 20 15.00 11.59 1.11
CA ASP A 20 16.13 11.03 0.35
C ASP A 20 17.40 11.86 0.63
N ALA A 21 18.55 11.37 0.19
CA ALA A 21 19.83 12.02 0.46
C ALA A 21 19.90 13.47 -0.10
N ALA A 22 19.31 13.72 -1.27
CA ALA A 22 19.33 15.04 -1.91
C ALA A 22 18.39 16.02 -1.20
N ILE A 23 17.24 15.55 -0.72
CA ILE A 23 16.30 16.31 0.11
C ILE A 23 17.00 16.73 1.41
N MET A 24 17.68 15.81 2.07
CA MET A 24 18.37 16.08 3.33
C MET A 24 19.50 17.10 3.15
N GLU A 25 20.27 17.02 2.06
CA GLU A 25 21.29 18.01 1.73
C GLU A 25 20.68 19.41 1.48
N ASN A 26 19.61 19.47 0.69
CA ASN A 26 18.93 20.74 0.40
C ASN A 26 18.32 21.37 1.67
N LEU A 27 17.75 20.55 2.56
CA LEU A 27 17.19 21.01 3.82
C LEU A 27 18.21 21.68 4.75
N GLN A 28 19.46 21.20 4.75
CA GLN A 28 20.54 21.81 5.54
C GLN A 28 20.90 23.23 5.07
N THR A 29 20.56 23.57 3.82
CA THR A 29 20.84 24.89 3.24
C THR A 29 19.70 25.90 3.41
N LEU A 30 18.56 25.48 3.96
CA LEU A 30 17.34 26.30 4.07
C LEU A 30 17.52 27.45 5.07
N LYS A 31 17.33 28.70 4.60
CA LYS A 31 17.48 29.90 5.45
C LYS A 31 16.16 30.29 6.10
N GLU A 32 16.25 31.20 7.07
CA GLU A 32 15.08 31.79 7.74
C GLU A 32 14.19 32.55 6.75
N GLY A 33 12.87 32.37 6.86
CA GLY A 33 11.90 32.97 5.94
C GLY A 33 11.79 32.29 4.57
N GLU A 34 12.62 31.29 4.28
CA GLU A 34 12.55 30.51 3.05
C GLU A 34 11.62 29.29 3.20
N GLY A 35 11.11 28.82 2.06
CA GLY A 35 10.35 27.59 1.93
C GLY A 35 11.07 26.60 1.03
N PHE A 36 11.01 25.33 1.39
CA PHE A 36 11.49 24.21 0.61
C PHE A 36 10.32 23.36 0.14
N ILE A 37 10.32 22.97 -1.14
CA ILE A 37 9.34 22.03 -1.68
C ILE A 37 10.04 20.70 -1.92
N GLY A 38 9.71 19.71 -1.09
CA GLY A 38 10.18 18.34 -1.25
C GLY A 38 9.31 17.57 -2.23
N ARG A 39 9.94 16.67 -2.99
CA ARG A 39 9.28 15.73 -3.89
C ARG A 39 9.95 14.37 -3.78
N VAL A 40 9.18 13.35 -3.50
CA VAL A 40 9.62 11.95 -3.49
C VAL A 40 8.76 11.17 -4.47
N ALA A 41 9.35 10.23 -5.20
CA ALA A 41 8.62 9.29 -6.01
C ALA A 41 9.04 7.87 -5.62
N ALA A 42 8.05 6.98 -5.47
CA ALA A 42 8.24 5.57 -5.17
C ALA A 42 7.48 4.72 -6.19
N ARG A 43 8.00 3.54 -6.49
CA ARG A 43 7.30 2.51 -7.26
C ARG A 43 6.83 1.40 -6.34
N HIS A 44 5.56 1.02 -6.46
CA HIS A 44 4.97 -0.11 -5.75
C HIS A 44 4.37 -1.06 -6.80
N GLY A 45 5.14 -2.07 -7.19
CA GLY A 45 4.80 -2.91 -8.33
C GLY A 45 4.77 -2.07 -9.63
N GLU A 46 3.63 -2.10 -10.32
CA GLU A 46 3.39 -1.33 -11.55
C GLU A 46 2.93 0.11 -11.30
N ASP A 47 2.59 0.44 -10.05
CA ASP A 47 2.07 1.75 -9.69
C ASP A 47 3.21 2.73 -9.37
N ARG A 48 2.95 4.01 -9.67
CA ARG A 48 3.82 5.10 -9.27
C ARG A 48 3.12 6.00 -8.27
N LEU A 49 3.75 6.18 -7.12
CA LEU A 49 3.34 7.14 -6.11
C LEU A 49 4.29 8.32 -6.14
N SER A 50 3.77 9.53 -6.29
CA SER A 50 4.52 10.77 -6.07
C SER A 50 3.99 11.47 -4.82
N CYS A 51 4.89 12.03 -4.04
CA CYS A 51 4.57 12.77 -2.84
C CYS A 51 5.22 14.14 -2.92
N ARG A 52 4.43 15.19 -2.62
CA ARG A 52 4.90 16.57 -2.60
C ARG A 52 4.52 17.22 -1.28
N TYR A 53 5.48 17.88 -0.66
CA TYR A 53 5.28 18.58 0.60
C TYR A 53 6.04 19.90 0.61
N GLN A 54 5.66 20.77 1.54
CA GLN A 54 6.29 22.06 1.73
C GLN A 54 6.76 22.18 3.18
N ILE A 55 8.03 22.53 3.33
CA ILE A 55 8.62 22.90 4.60
C ILE A 55 8.86 24.40 4.58
N SER A 56 8.51 25.08 5.66
CA SER A 56 8.80 26.50 5.83
C SER A 56 9.49 26.72 7.17
N ARG A 57 10.42 27.69 7.22
CA ARG A 57 11.05 28.12 8.47
C ARG A 57 10.44 29.44 8.93
N ASP A 58 9.68 29.38 10.01
CA ASP A 58 9.00 30.53 10.61
C ASP A 58 10.04 31.53 11.16
N SER A 59 9.96 32.80 10.72
CA SER A 59 10.94 33.83 11.05
C SER A 59 10.92 34.25 12.53
N ASP A 60 9.76 34.16 13.18
CA ASP A 60 9.58 34.70 14.52
C ASP A 60 9.93 33.67 15.59
N SER A 61 9.57 32.41 15.34
CA SER A 61 9.80 31.29 16.25
C SER A 61 11.04 30.45 15.91
N ASN A 62 11.63 30.69 14.74
CA ASN A 62 12.75 29.91 14.19
C ASN A 62 12.45 28.40 14.15
N LEU A 63 11.19 28.05 13.87
CA LEU A 63 10.70 26.67 13.80
C LEU A 63 10.54 26.23 12.36
N TYR A 64 10.98 25.01 12.06
CA TYR A 64 10.57 24.33 10.85
C TYR A 64 9.13 23.86 10.99
N ARG A 65 8.35 24.05 9.94
CA ARG A 65 6.93 23.68 9.88
C ARG A 65 6.70 22.78 8.66
N LEU A 66 6.02 21.66 8.91
CA LEU A 66 5.52 20.73 7.92
C LEU A 66 4.07 20.39 8.28
N ASP A 67 3.11 20.84 7.48
CA ASP A 67 1.68 20.67 7.78
C ASP A 67 1.11 19.36 7.26
N GLY A 68 1.70 18.84 6.19
CA GLY A 68 1.19 17.67 5.47
C GLY A 68 1.90 17.48 4.14
N TYR A 69 1.43 16.49 3.38
CA TYR A 69 1.91 16.22 2.03
C TYR A 69 0.75 15.80 1.12
N ASN A 70 0.87 16.13 -0.17
CA ASN A 70 0.00 15.59 -1.19
C ASN A 70 0.61 14.29 -1.71
N ALA A 71 -0.18 13.24 -1.76
CA ALA A 71 0.17 11.95 -2.33
C ALA A 71 -0.67 11.72 -3.59
N ALA A 72 -0.02 11.33 -4.68
CA ALA A 72 -0.58 11.16 -6.00
C ALA A 72 -0.22 9.78 -6.55
N LEU A 73 -1.22 8.92 -6.71
CA LEU A 73 -1.08 7.59 -7.30
C LEU A 73 -1.44 7.65 -8.76
N LEU A 74 -0.44 7.45 -9.62
CA LEU A 74 -0.61 7.28 -11.05
C LEU A 74 -0.70 5.80 -11.38
N ARG A 75 -1.85 5.38 -11.92
CA ARG A 75 -2.08 4.02 -12.42
C ARG A 75 -2.54 4.07 -13.86
N VAL A 76 -1.75 3.47 -14.75
CA VAL A 76 -2.01 3.42 -16.18
C VAL A 76 -1.93 1.97 -16.64
N ASP A 77 -3.05 1.44 -17.13
CA ASP A 77 -3.09 0.13 -17.77
C ASP A 77 -2.67 0.28 -19.24
N ILE A 78 -1.71 -0.53 -19.66
CA ILE A 78 -1.14 -0.46 -21.01
C ILE A 78 -1.76 -1.56 -21.86
N PRO A 79 -2.55 -1.23 -22.91
CA PRO A 79 -3.01 -2.24 -23.86
C PRO A 79 -1.82 -2.77 -24.66
N HIS A 80 -1.78 -4.09 -24.86
CA HIS A 80 -0.72 -4.73 -25.60
C HIS A 80 -1.13 -5.12 -27.02
N GLY A 81 -0.37 -4.63 -27.99
CA GLY A 81 -0.44 -4.98 -29.40
C GLY A 81 0.85 -4.65 -30.17
N VAL A 82 0.79 -4.84 -31.49
CA VAL A 82 1.82 -4.38 -32.43
C VAL A 82 1.21 -3.24 -33.25
N LEU A 83 1.67 -2.01 -33.00
CA LEU A 83 1.14 -0.79 -33.61
C LEU A 83 2.29 -0.07 -34.31
N ASP A 84 2.12 0.31 -35.57
CA ASP A 84 3.18 0.86 -36.44
C ASP A 84 4.47 0.04 -36.46
N GLY A 85 4.35 -1.28 -36.34
CA GLY A 85 5.49 -2.20 -36.29
C GLY A 85 6.24 -2.21 -34.95
N ILE A 86 5.76 -1.48 -33.94
CA ILE A 86 6.32 -1.44 -32.59
C ILE A 86 5.51 -2.38 -31.69
N SER A 87 6.19 -3.34 -31.06
CA SER A 87 5.59 -4.20 -30.04
C SER A 87 5.54 -3.46 -28.71
N SER A 88 4.34 -3.03 -28.31
CA SER A 88 4.07 -2.37 -27.03
C SER A 88 4.56 -3.15 -25.81
N MET A 89 4.44 -4.48 -25.83
CA MET A 89 4.90 -5.37 -24.76
C MET A 89 6.43 -5.33 -24.62
N ASN A 90 7.15 -5.35 -25.75
CA ASN A 90 8.61 -5.28 -25.74
C ASN A 90 9.09 -3.88 -25.35
N LEU A 91 8.41 -2.83 -25.81
CA LEU A 91 8.72 -1.45 -25.46
C LEU A 91 8.49 -1.20 -23.96
N GLU A 92 7.37 -1.67 -23.39
CA GLU A 92 7.11 -1.57 -21.95
C GLU A 92 8.15 -2.37 -21.14
N ALA A 93 8.54 -3.56 -21.57
CA ALA A 93 9.58 -4.33 -20.90
C ALA A 93 10.92 -3.56 -20.84
N ARG A 94 11.33 -2.96 -21.95
CA ARG A 94 12.54 -2.10 -22.00
C ARG A 94 12.41 -0.85 -21.13
N LEU A 95 11.22 -0.24 -21.08
CA LEU A 95 10.93 0.89 -20.20
C LEU A 95 11.01 0.53 -18.71
N LYS A 96 10.68 -0.71 -18.34
CA LYS A 96 10.81 -1.21 -16.96
C LYS A 96 12.25 -1.45 -16.53
N GLU A 97 13.14 -1.77 -17.47
CA GLU A 97 14.55 -2.07 -17.22
C GLU A 97 15.42 -0.80 -17.03
N VAL A 98 15.00 0.34 -17.58
CA VAL A 98 15.77 1.59 -17.53
C VAL A 98 15.37 2.44 -16.33
N ASP A 99 16.34 2.90 -15.55
CA ASP A 99 16.12 3.93 -14.53
C ASP A 99 16.14 5.31 -15.18
N VAL A 100 15.01 5.69 -15.76
CA VAL A 100 14.82 6.97 -16.46
C VAL A 100 15.21 8.17 -15.60
N TYR A 101 15.13 8.08 -14.26
CA TYR A 101 15.48 9.20 -13.38
C TYR A 101 16.99 9.38 -13.25
N ARG A 102 17.76 8.29 -13.21
CA ARG A 102 19.22 8.32 -13.13
C ARG A 102 19.89 8.48 -14.49
N ASP A 103 19.37 7.77 -15.48
CA ASP A 103 20.00 7.62 -16.80
C ASP A 103 19.45 8.64 -17.82
N TRP A 104 18.70 9.65 -17.37
CA TRP A 104 18.06 10.63 -18.25
C TRP A 104 19.02 11.37 -19.19
N GLN A 105 20.29 11.54 -18.78
CA GLN A 105 21.30 12.22 -19.60
C GLN A 105 21.67 11.40 -20.84
N ASP A 106 21.51 10.09 -20.79
CA ASP A 106 21.82 9.21 -21.91
C ASP A 106 20.83 9.37 -23.07
N VAL A 107 19.71 10.10 -22.87
CA VAL A 107 18.79 10.50 -23.94
C VAL A 107 19.51 11.29 -25.04
N PHE A 108 20.61 11.97 -24.72
CA PHE A 108 21.41 12.70 -25.70
C PHE A 108 22.40 11.83 -26.48
N ASP A 109 22.67 10.59 -26.04
CA ASP A 109 23.40 9.59 -26.81
C ASP A 109 22.41 8.75 -27.63
N ARG A 110 22.40 8.96 -28.95
CA ARG A 110 21.46 8.28 -29.88
C ARG A 110 21.58 6.76 -29.88
N HIS A 111 22.70 6.21 -29.42
CA HIS A 111 22.91 4.76 -29.36
C HIS A 111 22.47 4.15 -28.03
N SER A 112 22.12 4.98 -27.04
CA SER A 112 21.64 4.50 -25.75
C SER A 112 20.25 3.87 -25.85
N SER A 113 19.96 2.95 -24.93
CA SER A 113 18.64 2.33 -24.82
C SER A 113 17.53 3.36 -24.60
N ILE A 114 17.78 4.37 -23.76
CA ILE A 114 16.78 5.39 -23.41
C ILE A 114 16.47 6.31 -24.60
N ALA A 115 17.47 6.67 -25.42
CA ALA A 115 17.24 7.45 -26.63
C ALA A 115 16.40 6.66 -27.65
N GLN A 116 16.68 5.37 -27.82
CA GLN A 116 15.88 4.49 -28.69
C GLN A 116 14.43 4.36 -28.22
N ILE A 117 14.23 4.16 -26.92
CA ILE A 117 12.90 4.14 -26.31
C ILE A 117 12.17 5.46 -26.58
N CYS A 118 12.81 6.61 -26.35
CA CYS A 118 12.19 7.92 -26.57
C CYS A 118 11.83 8.15 -28.05
N MET A 119 12.64 7.66 -28.98
CA MET A 119 12.33 7.72 -30.42
C MET A 119 11.08 6.88 -30.75
N GLU A 120 11.00 5.64 -30.25
CA GLU A 120 9.82 4.76 -30.45
C GLU A 120 8.55 5.38 -29.87
N LEU A 121 8.62 5.93 -28.65
CA LEU A 121 7.50 6.65 -28.04
C LEU A 121 7.08 7.87 -28.87
N THR A 122 8.05 8.63 -29.39
CA THR A 122 7.77 9.79 -30.25
C THR A 122 7.10 9.38 -31.56
N LEU A 123 7.49 8.24 -32.15
CA LEU A 123 6.87 7.69 -33.35
C LEU A 123 5.42 7.31 -33.08
N LEU A 124 5.16 6.58 -31.98
CA LEU A 124 3.81 6.22 -31.55
C LEU A 124 2.95 7.48 -31.33
N SER A 125 3.40 8.42 -30.49
CA SER A 125 2.65 9.65 -30.18
C SER A 125 2.42 10.59 -31.37
N LYS A 126 3.15 10.42 -32.48
CA LYS A 126 2.96 11.18 -33.73
C LYS A 126 2.31 10.36 -34.84
N SER A 127 1.89 9.14 -34.56
CA SER A 127 1.21 8.28 -35.52
C SER A 127 -0.09 8.91 -36.02
N THR A 128 -0.46 8.55 -37.25
CA THR A 128 -1.80 8.80 -37.79
C THR A 128 -2.82 7.78 -37.29
N ASP A 129 -2.37 6.64 -36.78
CA ASP A 129 -3.21 5.65 -36.08
C ASP A 129 -3.50 6.16 -34.66
N GLU A 130 -4.79 6.26 -34.34
CA GLU A 130 -5.27 6.77 -33.06
C GLU A 130 -4.89 5.83 -31.91
N GLU A 131 -4.95 4.51 -32.12
CA GLU A 131 -4.58 3.52 -31.10
C GLU A 131 -3.08 3.59 -30.81
N ALA A 132 -2.26 3.73 -31.86
CA ALA A 132 -0.81 3.88 -31.71
C ALA A 132 -0.44 5.16 -30.95
N ARG A 133 -1.11 6.26 -31.28
CA ARG A 133 -0.92 7.55 -30.61
C ARG A 133 -1.33 7.51 -29.14
N GLU A 134 -2.49 6.94 -28.84
CA GLU A 134 -2.95 6.77 -27.47
C GLU A 134 -1.97 5.90 -26.66
N LEU A 135 -1.55 4.77 -27.21
CA LEU A 135 -0.55 3.90 -26.58
C LEU A 135 0.76 4.63 -26.27
N GLY A 136 1.29 5.40 -27.23
CA GLY A 136 2.49 6.21 -27.04
C GLY A 136 2.33 7.16 -25.85
N ASN A 137 1.19 7.86 -25.78
CA ASN A 137 0.89 8.78 -24.69
C ASN A 137 0.72 8.08 -23.34
N LEU A 138 0.07 6.91 -23.29
CA LEU A 138 -0.10 6.12 -22.07
C LEU A 138 1.25 5.61 -21.52
N LEU A 139 2.11 5.09 -22.40
CA LEU A 139 3.46 4.65 -22.02
C LEU A 139 4.31 5.84 -21.53
N SER A 140 4.26 6.98 -22.22
CA SER A 140 4.95 8.19 -21.79
C SER A 140 4.44 8.69 -20.44
N LEU A 141 3.12 8.71 -20.22
CA LEU A 141 2.53 9.06 -18.93
C LEU A 141 3.00 8.12 -17.83
N LYS A 142 2.91 6.79 -18.02
CA LYS A 142 3.26 5.79 -17.01
C LYS A 142 4.73 5.85 -16.59
N TYR A 143 5.65 6.00 -17.55
CA TYR A 143 7.09 5.85 -17.29
C TYR A 143 7.89 7.15 -17.25
N LEU A 144 7.46 8.19 -17.98
CA LEU A 144 8.23 9.42 -18.14
C LEU A 144 7.69 10.59 -17.33
N ALA A 145 6.41 10.62 -16.94
CA ALA A 145 5.86 11.70 -16.13
C ALA A 145 6.66 11.90 -14.82
N ASP A 146 6.78 13.12 -14.32
CA ASP A 146 7.58 13.48 -13.14
C ASP A 146 9.07 13.04 -13.21
N THR A 147 9.61 12.80 -14.40
CA THR A 147 11.06 12.58 -14.62
C THR A 147 11.69 13.76 -15.35
N PRO A 148 13.02 13.93 -15.32
CA PRO A 148 13.67 14.95 -16.15
C PRO A 148 13.35 14.82 -17.65
N VAL A 149 13.06 13.60 -18.12
CA VAL A 149 12.73 13.29 -19.53
C VAL A 149 11.33 13.76 -19.92
N GLU A 150 10.42 13.98 -18.97
CA GLU A 150 9.08 14.53 -19.24
C GLU A 150 9.14 15.84 -20.02
N LYS A 151 10.15 16.67 -19.78
CA LYS A 151 10.34 17.94 -20.51
C LYS A 151 10.79 17.76 -21.95
N LEU A 152 11.28 16.57 -22.30
CA LEU A 152 11.81 16.23 -23.61
C LEU A 152 10.79 15.49 -24.48
N VAL A 153 9.83 14.81 -23.85
CA VAL A 153 8.79 14.03 -24.53
C VAL A 153 7.43 14.68 -24.23
N GLU A 154 6.71 15.08 -25.28
CA GLU A 154 5.40 15.72 -25.13
C GLU A 154 4.36 14.69 -24.67
N ILE A 155 3.93 14.77 -23.41
CA ILE A 155 2.87 13.91 -22.85
C ILE A 155 1.51 14.56 -23.13
N ASN A 156 0.89 14.17 -24.24
CA ASN A 156 -0.37 14.74 -24.73
C ASN A 156 -1.61 13.99 -24.22
N ILE A 157 -1.69 13.74 -22.92
CA ILE A 157 -2.84 13.10 -22.28
C ILE A 157 -3.16 13.74 -20.94
N ASP A 158 -4.45 13.88 -20.63
CA ASP A 158 -4.87 14.46 -19.35
C ASP A 158 -4.62 13.48 -18.20
N ARG A 159 -3.57 13.78 -17.44
CA ARG A 159 -3.09 13.02 -16.29
C ARG A 159 -4.15 12.80 -15.21
N HIS A 160 -5.10 13.73 -15.04
CA HIS A 160 -6.11 13.65 -13.98
C HIS A 160 -7.06 12.45 -14.14
N HIS A 161 -7.18 11.87 -15.34
CA HIS A 161 -7.97 10.65 -15.55
C HIS A 161 -7.34 9.39 -14.95
N TYR A 162 -6.01 9.41 -14.75
CA TYR A 162 -5.21 8.25 -14.31
C TYR A 162 -4.65 8.44 -12.90
N GLU A 163 -4.80 9.63 -12.34
CA GLU A 163 -4.25 10.01 -11.06
C GLU A 163 -5.32 10.09 -9.99
N LYS A 164 -5.02 9.52 -8.83
CA LYS A 164 -5.77 9.74 -7.59
C LYS A 164 -4.89 10.51 -6.63
N GLU A 165 -5.42 11.58 -6.08
CA GLU A 165 -4.69 12.42 -5.14
C GLU A 165 -5.38 12.50 -3.79
N ILE A 166 -4.58 12.61 -2.73
CA ILE A 166 -5.03 12.93 -1.38
C ILE A 166 -4.03 13.85 -0.69
N PHE A 167 -4.55 14.77 0.13
CA PHE A 167 -3.73 15.49 1.10
C PHE A 167 -3.73 14.73 2.43
N ILE A 168 -2.54 14.44 2.93
CA ILE A 168 -2.31 13.79 4.23
C ILE A 168 -1.85 14.87 5.23
N PRO A 169 -2.70 15.23 6.22
CA PRO A 169 -2.27 16.13 7.29
C PRO A 169 -1.30 15.42 8.24
N LEU A 170 -0.34 16.17 8.78
CA LEU A 170 0.70 15.65 9.69
C LEU A 170 0.67 16.36 11.04
N MET A 171 0.47 15.58 12.09
CA MET A 171 0.39 16.07 13.47
C MET A 171 1.76 16.15 14.15
N GLY A 172 2.77 15.46 13.62
CA GLY A 172 4.12 15.38 14.18
C GLY A 172 4.26 14.27 15.22
N ASN A 173 3.61 13.13 15.03
CA ASN A 173 3.68 11.98 15.94
C ASN A 173 3.85 10.66 15.18
N ASP A 174 4.13 9.58 15.92
CA ASP A 174 4.38 8.23 15.38
C ASP A 174 3.14 7.56 14.77
N HIS A 175 1.96 8.21 14.83
CA HIS A 175 0.73 7.72 14.23
C HIS A 175 0.40 8.42 12.91
N ASP A 176 1.22 9.37 12.47
CA ASP A 176 1.05 10.00 11.17
C ASP A 176 1.11 9.00 10.03
N THR A 177 0.50 9.35 8.90
CA THR A 177 0.39 8.45 7.75
C THR A 177 1.64 8.57 6.90
N GLY A 178 2.46 7.52 6.86
CA GLY A 178 3.63 7.44 5.97
C GLY A 178 3.26 7.13 4.51
N ILE A 179 4.23 7.22 3.61
CA ILE A 179 4.03 7.04 2.15
C ILE A 179 3.36 5.71 1.80
N LEU A 180 3.80 4.60 2.41
CA LEU A 180 3.22 3.27 2.14
C LEU A 180 1.74 3.19 2.55
N GLN A 181 1.38 3.82 3.66
CA GLN A 181 -0.02 3.86 4.10
C GLN A 181 -0.86 4.77 3.20
N ALA A 182 -0.29 5.89 2.70
CA ALA A 182 -0.95 6.73 1.70
C ALA A 182 -1.16 5.98 0.37
N TYR A 183 -0.17 5.19 -0.08
CA TYR A 183 -0.32 4.26 -1.21
C TYR A 183 -1.52 3.32 -0.99
N ASN A 184 -1.61 2.70 0.18
CA ASN A 184 -2.68 1.77 0.51
C ASN A 184 -4.06 2.46 0.48
N LEU A 185 -4.19 3.68 1.04
CA LEU A 185 -5.39 4.50 0.97
C LEU A 185 -5.80 4.84 -0.48
N LEU A 186 -4.84 5.23 -1.33
CA LEU A 186 -5.09 5.55 -2.75
C LEU A 186 -5.51 4.32 -3.56
N CYS A 187 -5.05 3.13 -3.17
CA CYS A 187 -5.53 1.84 -3.66
C CYS A 187 -6.92 1.46 -3.13
N GLY A 188 -7.55 2.30 -2.30
CA GLY A 188 -8.88 2.08 -1.74
C GLY A 188 -8.93 1.21 -0.48
N ARG A 189 -7.75 0.83 0.05
CA ARG A 189 -7.61 -0.01 1.25
C ARG A 189 -7.66 0.86 2.51
N GLY A 190 -8.26 0.32 3.57
CA GLY A 190 -8.31 0.99 4.87
C GLY A 190 -7.02 0.79 5.66
N ILE A 191 -6.62 1.79 6.45
CA ILE A 191 -5.52 1.68 7.41
C ILE A 191 -6.05 1.95 8.82
N MET A 192 -5.53 1.28 9.84
CA MET A 192 -5.93 1.52 11.23
C MET A 192 -5.01 2.58 11.84
N LYS A 193 -5.61 3.45 12.65
CA LYS A 193 -4.94 4.50 13.40
C LYS A 193 -5.41 4.47 14.85
N LEU A 194 -4.60 5.04 15.73
CA LEU A 194 -4.94 5.23 17.14
C LEU A 194 -5.26 6.70 17.36
N LYS A 195 -6.35 6.96 18.07
CA LYS A 195 -6.73 8.30 18.50
C LYS A 195 -6.06 8.59 19.84
N ASP A 196 -5.52 9.81 19.96
CA ASP A 196 -5.02 10.45 21.18
C ASP A 196 -4.64 9.49 22.32
N ILE A 197 -3.36 9.12 22.39
CA ILE A 197 -2.81 8.40 23.55
C ILE A 197 -2.74 9.38 24.74
N SER A 198 -3.86 9.57 25.44
CA SER A 198 -3.86 10.21 26.75
C SER A 198 -3.56 9.18 27.83
N GLU A 199 -2.85 9.55 28.90
CA GLU A 199 -2.56 8.62 30.01
C GLU A 199 -3.84 8.10 30.71
N ASP A 200 -4.93 8.85 30.63
CA ASP A 200 -6.18 8.57 31.36
C ASP A 200 -7.14 7.62 30.64
N HIS A 201 -6.93 7.37 29.34
CA HIS A 201 -7.82 6.55 28.51
C HIS A 201 -7.04 5.60 27.61
N PRO A 202 -7.49 4.34 27.48
CA PRO A 202 -6.89 3.43 26.51
C PRO A 202 -7.02 4.02 25.10
N PRO A 203 -6.02 3.84 24.22
CA PRO A 203 -6.07 4.35 22.87
C PRO A 203 -7.27 3.76 22.13
N GLU A 204 -8.09 4.61 21.52
CA GLU A 204 -9.23 4.20 20.70
C GLU A 204 -8.73 3.99 19.27
N ALA A 205 -8.84 2.76 18.76
CA ALA A 205 -8.49 2.47 17.37
C ALA A 205 -9.64 2.83 16.42
N TYR A 206 -9.29 3.29 15.23
CA TYR A 206 -10.24 3.59 14.16
C TYR A 206 -9.62 3.27 12.80
N TRP A 207 -10.47 3.01 11.82
CA TRP A 207 -10.05 2.86 10.43
C TRP A 207 -10.11 4.19 9.71
N LEU A 208 -9.07 4.50 8.96
CA LEU A 208 -9.01 5.60 8.01
C LEU A 208 -9.19 5.04 6.60
N VAL A 209 -10.13 5.59 5.85
CA VAL A 209 -10.41 5.21 4.45
C VAL A 209 -10.47 6.46 3.57
N LEU A 210 -10.22 6.29 2.28
CA LEU A 210 -10.43 7.34 1.27
C LEU A 210 -11.81 7.19 0.63
N GLU A 211 -12.68 8.19 0.79
CA GLU A 211 -14.01 8.24 0.17
C GLU A 211 -14.23 9.57 -0.53
N ASN A 212 -14.58 9.54 -1.81
CA ASN A 212 -14.87 10.72 -2.62
C ASN A 212 -13.75 11.80 -2.58
N GLY A 213 -12.49 11.37 -2.47
CA GLY A 213 -11.34 12.28 -2.38
C GLY A 213 -11.02 12.79 -0.96
N TYR A 214 -11.77 12.35 0.05
CA TYR A 214 -11.58 12.76 1.45
C TYR A 214 -11.27 11.58 2.36
N LEU A 215 -10.47 11.85 3.40
CA LEU A 215 -10.19 10.87 4.45
C LEU A 215 -11.37 10.81 5.43
N GLN A 216 -11.85 9.60 5.69
CA GLN A 216 -12.96 9.33 6.61
C GLN A 216 -12.55 8.32 7.68
N SER A 217 -12.90 8.64 8.92
CA SER A 217 -12.72 7.74 10.07
C SER A 217 -13.95 6.83 10.24
N LEU A 218 -13.71 5.54 10.43
CA LEU A 218 -14.70 4.50 10.68
C LEU A 218 -14.35 3.77 11.99
N PRO A 219 -15.35 3.23 12.73
CA PRO A 219 -15.10 2.52 13.98
C PRO A 219 -14.29 1.23 13.77
N GLU A 220 -13.54 0.81 14.78
CA GLU A 220 -12.83 -0.47 14.77
C GLU A 220 -13.78 -1.68 14.68
N PHE A 221 -13.23 -2.82 14.26
CA PHE A 221 -13.90 -4.11 14.31
C PHE A 221 -12.90 -5.23 14.53
N ASP A 222 -13.41 -6.39 14.99
CA ASP A 222 -12.61 -7.54 15.39
C ASP A 222 -11.97 -8.26 14.19
N ILE A 223 -10.79 -7.80 13.74
CA ILE A 223 -10.00 -8.44 12.68
C ILE A 223 -9.54 -9.82 13.15
N VAL A 224 -9.01 -9.92 14.37
CA VAL A 224 -8.40 -11.15 14.90
C VAL A 224 -9.43 -12.27 14.93
N GLY A 225 -10.62 -12.01 15.47
CA GLY A 225 -11.70 -12.99 15.48
C GLY A 225 -12.22 -13.33 14.08
N GLN A 226 -12.08 -12.44 13.08
CA GLN A 226 -12.36 -12.79 11.69
C GLN A 226 -11.28 -13.66 11.05
N LEU A 227 -10.00 -13.35 11.28
CA LEU A 227 -8.87 -14.17 10.84
C LEU A 227 -8.98 -15.59 11.38
N MET A 228 -9.23 -15.74 12.69
CA MET A 228 -9.36 -17.05 13.35
C MET A 228 -10.52 -17.92 12.81
N ARG A 229 -11.42 -17.36 12.00
CA ARG A 229 -12.52 -18.10 11.34
C ARG A 229 -12.20 -18.55 9.93
N LEU A 230 -11.09 -18.10 9.34
CA LEU A 230 -10.69 -18.50 8.00
C LEU A 230 -10.14 -19.93 8.01
N PRO A 231 -10.39 -20.71 6.94
CA PRO A 231 -9.97 -22.11 6.89
C PRO A 231 -8.50 -22.22 6.44
N PHE A 232 -7.56 -21.81 7.27
CA PHE A 232 -6.13 -21.94 6.96
C PHE A 232 -5.71 -23.41 6.81
N ASN A 233 -4.81 -23.68 5.87
CA ASN A 233 -4.28 -25.03 5.63
C ASN A 233 -3.47 -25.58 6.81
N THR A 234 -2.83 -24.68 7.56
CA THR A 234 -2.15 -24.96 8.82
C THR A 234 -2.83 -24.15 9.91
N GLY A 235 -2.87 -24.68 11.14
CA GLY A 235 -3.32 -23.87 12.27
C GLY A 235 -2.48 -22.60 12.37
N LEU A 236 -3.12 -21.46 12.61
CA LEU A 236 -2.40 -20.24 12.90
C LEU A 236 -1.99 -20.23 14.37
N ASP A 237 -0.71 -20.06 14.63
CA ASP A 237 -0.24 -19.70 15.96
C ASP A 237 -0.44 -18.19 16.22
N ARG A 238 -0.16 -17.78 17.45
CA ARG A 238 -0.37 -16.39 17.88
C ARG A 238 0.56 -15.40 17.18
N GLU A 239 1.80 -15.80 16.88
CA GLU A 239 2.81 -14.93 16.28
C GLU A 239 2.42 -14.62 14.83
N VAL A 240 2.02 -15.64 14.07
CA VAL A 240 1.54 -15.48 12.70
C VAL A 240 0.28 -14.59 12.65
N VAL A 241 -0.68 -14.78 13.57
CA VAL A 241 -1.87 -13.91 13.63
C VAL A 241 -1.49 -12.46 13.91
N GLN A 242 -0.51 -12.24 14.79
CA GLN A 242 -0.06 -10.89 15.14
C GLN A 242 0.64 -10.23 13.95
N ASP A 243 1.49 -10.94 13.23
CA ASP A 243 2.15 -10.43 12.02
C ASP A 243 1.15 -10.12 10.91
N MET A 244 0.14 -10.98 10.75
CA MET A 244 -0.95 -10.74 9.81
C MET A 244 -1.78 -9.52 10.22
N PHE A 245 -2.08 -9.39 11.51
CA PHE A 245 -2.79 -8.22 12.03
C PHE A 245 -2.02 -6.93 11.73
N LEU A 246 -0.70 -6.89 12.02
CA LEU A 246 0.15 -5.72 11.77
C LEU A 246 0.19 -5.31 10.29
N GLN A 247 0.24 -6.27 9.38
CA GLN A 247 0.17 -5.99 7.94
C GLN A 247 -1.22 -5.45 7.53
N LEU A 248 -2.30 -6.10 7.97
CA LEU A 248 -3.66 -5.69 7.61
C LEU A 248 -4.03 -4.31 8.16
N VAL A 249 -3.58 -3.95 9.37
CA VAL A 249 -3.82 -2.61 9.93
C VAL A 249 -3.03 -1.53 9.19
N ASN A 250 -1.93 -1.88 8.52
CA ASN A 250 -1.24 -0.95 7.62
C ASN A 250 -1.91 -0.84 6.24
N GLY A 251 -2.97 -1.61 5.99
CA GLY A 251 -3.66 -1.69 4.71
C GLY A 251 -2.95 -2.59 3.69
N ASP A 252 -2.02 -3.43 4.14
CA ASP A 252 -1.33 -4.39 3.27
C ASP A 252 -2.24 -5.57 2.92
N GLN A 253 -1.90 -6.24 1.83
CA GLN A 253 -2.54 -7.47 1.39
C GLN A 253 -1.67 -8.66 1.78
N ILE A 254 -2.29 -9.77 2.20
CA ILE A 254 -1.57 -10.96 2.67
C ILE A 254 -1.94 -12.16 1.84
N THR A 255 -0.95 -12.77 1.19
CA THR A 255 -1.11 -14.05 0.51
C THR A 255 -1.13 -15.18 1.53
N VAL A 256 -2.15 -16.03 1.46
CA VAL A 256 -2.38 -17.13 2.39
C VAL A 256 -2.79 -18.42 1.69
N ASP A 257 -2.48 -19.54 2.34
CA ASP A 257 -2.88 -20.87 1.91
C ASP A 257 -4.11 -21.34 2.70
N LEU A 258 -5.23 -21.54 2.00
CA LEU A 258 -6.51 -21.93 2.57
C LEU A 258 -6.94 -23.33 2.12
N SER A 259 -7.71 -24.01 2.98
CA SER A 259 -8.37 -25.29 2.73
C SER A 259 -9.84 -25.04 2.39
N MET A 260 -10.20 -25.14 1.12
CA MET A 260 -11.57 -24.91 0.64
C MET A 260 -12.08 -26.17 -0.06
N ALA A 261 -13.21 -26.72 0.41
CA ALA A 261 -13.79 -27.95 -0.13
C ALA A 261 -12.78 -29.13 -0.22
N GLY A 262 -11.84 -29.20 0.73
CA GLY A 262 -10.79 -30.24 0.76
C GLY A 262 -9.62 -30.01 -0.20
N GLN A 263 -9.58 -28.89 -0.93
CA GLN A 263 -8.47 -28.50 -1.80
C GLN A 263 -7.70 -27.34 -1.19
N ARG A 264 -6.37 -27.35 -1.39
CA ARG A 264 -5.51 -26.22 -1.05
C ARG A 264 -5.63 -25.16 -2.14
N ARG A 265 -5.88 -23.92 -1.74
CA ARG A 265 -5.92 -22.76 -2.63
C ARG A 265 -5.15 -21.60 -2.02
N GLN A 266 -4.43 -20.88 -2.86
CA GLN A 266 -3.87 -19.59 -2.49
C GLN A 266 -4.93 -18.51 -2.66
N GLY A 267 -4.99 -17.60 -1.70
CA GLY A 267 -5.82 -16.41 -1.75
C GLY A 267 -5.12 -15.22 -1.13
N ILE A 268 -5.70 -14.04 -1.34
CA ILE A 268 -5.22 -12.77 -0.80
C ILE A 268 -6.24 -12.29 0.21
N ILE A 269 -5.81 -12.01 1.45
CA ILE A 269 -6.64 -11.37 2.47
C ILE A 269 -6.37 -9.87 2.42
N GLU A 270 -7.44 -9.10 2.46
CA GLU A 270 -7.40 -7.65 2.68
C GLU A 270 -8.53 -7.20 3.61
N VAL A 271 -8.45 -5.96 4.09
CA VAL A 271 -9.49 -5.35 4.93
C VAL A 271 -10.41 -4.47 4.09
N ASP A 272 -11.72 -4.75 4.17
CA ASP A 272 -12.79 -3.85 3.73
C ASP A 272 -13.38 -3.15 4.96
N ALA A 273 -12.73 -2.06 5.38
CA ALA A 273 -13.12 -1.32 6.57
C ALA A 273 -14.54 -0.71 6.47
N ARG A 274 -15.01 -0.41 5.25
CA ARG A 274 -16.35 0.14 4.99
C ARG A 274 -17.44 -0.87 5.34
N GLN A 275 -17.15 -2.14 5.11
CA GLN A 275 -18.04 -3.25 5.44
C GLN A 275 -17.73 -3.87 6.82
N GLY A 276 -16.71 -3.37 7.52
CA GLY A 276 -16.30 -3.89 8.82
C GLY A 276 -15.78 -5.33 8.77
N MET A 277 -15.10 -5.71 7.68
CA MET A 277 -14.76 -7.10 7.44
C MET A 277 -13.42 -7.34 6.74
N ILE A 278 -12.91 -8.56 6.88
CA ILE A 278 -11.87 -9.08 5.99
C ILE A 278 -12.53 -9.73 4.76
N VAL A 279 -11.89 -9.56 3.62
CA VAL A 279 -12.30 -10.13 2.33
C VAL A 279 -11.19 -11.04 1.80
N LEU A 280 -11.61 -12.12 1.14
CA LEU A 280 -10.71 -13.05 0.47
C LEU A 280 -10.83 -12.86 -1.04
N CYS A 281 -9.70 -12.58 -1.68
CA CYS A 281 -9.56 -12.40 -3.12
C CYS A 281 -8.73 -13.55 -3.72
N ASN A 282 -8.91 -13.81 -5.02
CA ASN A 282 -8.00 -14.67 -5.78
C ASN A 282 -6.71 -13.91 -6.15
N GLN A 283 -5.80 -14.57 -6.85
CA GLN A 283 -4.55 -13.95 -7.30
C GLN A 283 -4.77 -12.82 -8.32
N GLN A 284 -5.94 -12.79 -8.96
CA GLN A 284 -6.37 -11.71 -9.87
C GLN A 284 -7.05 -10.55 -9.14
N GLY A 285 -7.20 -10.61 -7.81
CA GLY A 285 -7.87 -9.59 -7.00
C GLY A 285 -9.40 -9.69 -6.99
N GLU A 286 -9.98 -10.72 -7.60
CA GLU A 286 -11.43 -10.93 -7.60
C GLU A 286 -11.88 -11.50 -6.24
N ARG A 287 -12.93 -10.91 -5.66
CA ARG A 287 -13.49 -11.35 -4.38
C ARG A 287 -14.10 -12.75 -4.50
N ILE A 288 -13.58 -13.70 -3.74
CA ILE A 288 -14.04 -15.10 -3.68
C ILE A 288 -15.12 -15.26 -2.60
N LEU A 289 -14.91 -14.69 -1.42
CA LEU A 289 -15.79 -14.85 -0.26
C LEU A 289 -15.81 -13.57 0.58
N THR A 290 -17.00 -13.14 0.96
CA THR A 290 -17.20 -12.19 2.06
C THR A 290 -17.27 -13.00 3.36
N SER A 291 -16.66 -12.55 4.45
CA SER A 291 -16.68 -13.25 5.74
C SER A 291 -18.09 -13.54 6.30
N ALA A 292 -19.12 -12.84 5.80
CA ALA A 292 -20.53 -13.16 6.03
C ALA A 292 -21.00 -14.45 5.32
N MET A 293 -20.46 -14.76 4.13
CA MET A 293 -20.77 -15.99 3.36
C MET A 293 -20.00 -17.22 3.85
N ILE A 294 -18.85 -17.03 4.51
CA ILE A 294 -18.08 -18.09 5.19
C ILE A 294 -18.95 -18.87 6.19
N ARG A 295 -19.92 -18.20 6.84
CA ARG A 295 -20.89 -18.86 7.74
C ARG A 295 -21.88 -19.80 7.04
N ARG A 296 -22.18 -19.58 5.75
CA ARG A 296 -23.16 -20.38 4.99
C ARG A 296 -22.53 -21.56 4.25
N GLU A 297 -21.27 -21.46 3.82
CA GLU A 297 -20.61 -22.52 3.04
C GLU A 297 -19.74 -23.48 3.88
N LEU A 298 -19.42 -23.16 5.14
CA LEU A 298 -18.66 -24.03 6.06
C LEU A 298 -19.47 -24.78 7.14
N PRO A 299 -20.78 -25.09 7.02
CA PRO A 299 -21.52 -25.73 8.11
C PRO A 299 -21.11 -27.19 8.41
N ASN A 300 -20.21 -27.78 7.61
CA ASN A 300 -19.91 -29.22 7.69
C ASN A 300 -18.60 -29.61 8.41
N LEU A 301 -17.85 -28.67 8.99
CA LEU A 301 -16.59 -29.02 9.71
C LEU A 301 -16.77 -29.33 11.20
N ASN A 302 -17.91 -29.02 11.81
CA ASN A 302 -18.17 -29.34 13.23
C ASN A 302 -18.68 -30.77 13.49
N ASN A 303 -18.73 -31.64 12.47
CA ASN A 303 -19.22 -33.02 12.60
C ASN A 303 -18.13 -34.10 12.50
N ARG A 304 -16.84 -33.75 12.51
CA ARG A 304 -15.77 -34.76 12.61
C ARG A 304 -15.33 -34.99 14.07
N GLU A 305 -15.86 -36.09 14.59
CA GLU A 305 -15.28 -36.99 15.59
C GLU A 305 -15.13 -36.46 17.03
N LYS A 306 -16.19 -36.69 17.82
CA LYS A 306 -15.98 -37.12 19.20
C LYS A 306 -15.24 -38.47 19.17
N PRO A 307 -14.12 -38.65 19.89
CA PRO A 307 -13.51 -39.97 19.99
C PRO A 307 -14.46 -40.90 20.74
N ASN A 308 -15.04 -41.86 20.00
CA ASN A 308 -15.70 -43.03 20.56
C ASN A 308 -14.65 -43.94 21.19
N GLY A 309 -14.34 -43.70 22.47
CA GLY A 309 -13.62 -44.63 23.32
C GLY A 309 -14.60 -45.25 24.32
N ALA A 310 -15.23 -46.35 23.93
CA ALA A 310 -16.17 -47.09 24.77
C ALA A 310 -15.52 -47.66 26.03
N ILE A 311 -16.26 -47.52 27.13
CA ILE A 311 -16.07 -48.16 28.43
C ILE A 311 -16.22 -49.69 28.28
N LYS A 312 -15.33 -50.47 28.91
CA LYS A 312 -15.63 -51.81 29.44
C LYS A 312 -14.98 -52.04 30.81
N ASN A 313 -15.84 -51.93 31.84
CA ASN A 313 -16.09 -52.86 32.95
C ASN A 313 -15.00 -53.26 33.98
N ASN A 314 -15.27 -52.80 35.21
CA ASN A 314 -15.48 -53.54 36.49
C ASN A 314 -14.40 -54.47 37.08
N ALA A 315 -13.93 -54.12 38.29
CA ALA A 315 -13.87 -54.99 39.48
C ALA A 315 -13.57 -54.19 40.78
N PRO A 316 -13.86 -54.69 42.00
CA PRO A 316 -14.45 -53.88 43.08
C PRO A 316 -13.57 -53.60 44.33
N ILE A 317 -13.96 -52.50 45.01
CA ILE A 317 -14.04 -52.24 46.47
C ILE A 317 -12.90 -52.73 47.38
N LYS A 318 -12.28 -51.78 48.12
CA LYS A 318 -12.07 -51.90 49.58
C LYS A 318 -11.94 -50.54 50.26
N LYS A 319 -12.96 -50.19 51.05
CA LYS A 319 -12.93 -49.13 52.07
C LYS A 319 -11.89 -49.50 53.13
N LYS A 320 -10.99 -48.58 53.49
CA LYS A 320 -10.35 -48.58 54.81
C LYS A 320 -10.55 -47.22 55.47
N LYS A 321 -11.25 -47.30 56.61
CA LYS A 321 -11.40 -46.28 57.64
C LYS A 321 -10.02 -45.83 58.11
N GLY A 322 -9.90 -44.55 58.47
CA GLY A 322 -8.73 -44.01 59.16
C GLY A 322 -8.53 -44.60 60.56
N PRO A 323 -7.58 -44.02 61.30
CA PRO A 323 -7.97 -43.52 62.60
C PRO A 323 -7.51 -42.08 62.82
N SER A 324 -8.41 -41.38 63.49
CA SER A 324 -8.18 -40.20 64.30
C SER A 324 -7.20 -40.49 65.44
N LEU A 325 -6.20 -39.61 65.58
CA LEU A 325 -5.74 -38.94 66.80
C LEU A 325 -4.89 -37.73 66.36
#